data_AF-A0A381R6A6-F1
#
_entry.id   AF-A0A381R6A6-F1
#
_cell.length_a   1.000
_cell.length_b   1.000
_cell.length_c   1.000
_cell.angle_alpha   90.00
_cell.angle_beta   90.00
_cell.angle_gamma   90.00
#
_symmetry.space_group_name_H-M   'P 1'
#
loop_
_entity.id
_entity.type
_entity.pdbx_description
1 polymer ?
#
loop_
_entity_poly.entity_id
_entity_poly.type
_entity_poly.pdbx_seq_one_letter_code
_entity_poly.pdbx_strand_id
1 'polypeptide(L)'
;MEAQRFTKQLLNWRKNNLAITKGTLTHYYPQHGVYVYFRKHNKELVMVLINNNTSDTYVSSNRFYEILGDKTQGISVLKKQVYDLAKDIHVPGKAALILDLQ
;
A
#
# COMPACT_ATOMS: atom_id res chain seq x y z
N MET A 1 -24.78 -1.71 -1.54
CA MET A 1 -24.38 -1.67 -0.11
C MET A 1 -22.88 -1.88 0.10
N GLU A 2 -22.20 -2.73 -0.68
CA GLU A 2 -20.75 -2.99 -0.54
C GLU A 2 -19.87 -1.74 -0.74
N ALA A 3 -20.07 -0.99 -1.83
CA ALA A 3 -19.33 0.24 -2.10
C ALA A 3 -19.42 1.26 -0.96
N GLN A 4 -20.60 1.43 -0.36
CA GLN A 4 -20.78 2.33 0.78
C GLN A 4 -19.99 1.87 2.01
N ARG A 5 -19.98 0.56 2.30
CA ARG A 5 -19.23 -0.03 3.42
C ARG A 5 -17.73 0.15 3.23
N PHE A 6 -17.25 -0.17 2.03
CA PHE A 6 -15.85 0.05 1.64
C PHE A 6 -15.45 1.51 1.82
N THR A 7 -16.21 2.45 1.26
CA THR A 7 -15.92 3.88 1.34
C THR A 7 -15.95 4.37 2.79
N LYS A 8 -16.94 3.96 3.59
CA LYS A 8 -17.01 4.30 5.02
C LYS A 8 -15.77 3.81 5.79
N GLN A 9 -15.36 2.56 5.56
CA GLN A 9 -14.19 1.98 6.23
C GLN A 9 -12.90 2.70 5.84
N LEU A 10 -12.67 2.92 4.55
CA LEU A 10 -11.48 3.59 4.03
C LEU A 10 -11.39 5.04 4.53
N LEU A 11 -12.50 5.78 4.48
CA LEU A 11 -12.52 7.19 4.91
C LEU A 11 -12.34 7.33 6.42
N ASN A 12 -12.88 6.41 7.22
CA ASN A 12 -12.66 6.43 8.67
C ASN A 12 -11.20 6.11 9.03
N TRP A 13 -10.57 5.17 8.35
CA TRP A 13 -9.14 4.93 8.52
C TRP A 13 -8.31 6.16 8.12
N ARG A 14 -8.62 6.76 6.95
CA ARG A 14 -7.90 7.92 6.42
C ARG A 14 -7.87 9.10 7.41
N LYS A 15 -8.96 9.35 8.13
CA LYS A 15 -9.08 10.49 9.07
C LYS A 15 -7.98 10.51 10.14
N ASN A 16 -7.51 9.34 10.56
CA ASN A 16 -6.59 9.21 11.69
C ASN A 16 -5.15 8.87 11.26
N ASN A 17 -4.87 8.81 9.96
CA ASN A 17 -3.54 8.46 9.46
C ASN A 17 -2.77 9.73 9.03
N LEU A 18 -1.67 10.04 9.72
CA LEU A 18 -0.91 11.26 9.48
C LEU A 18 -0.09 11.17 8.20
N ALA A 19 0.44 9.99 7.87
CA ALA A 19 1.08 9.77 6.58
C ALA A 19 0.16 10.15 5.40
N ILE A 20 -1.13 9.78 5.43
CA ILE A 20 -2.07 10.13 4.37
C ILE A 20 -2.52 11.60 4.42
N THR A 21 -2.76 12.15 5.60
CA THR A 21 -3.35 13.50 5.73
C THR A 21 -2.32 14.63 5.65
N LYS A 22 -1.09 14.39 6.10
CA LYS A 22 -0.03 15.42 6.22
C LYS A 22 1.32 14.96 5.66
N GLY A 23 1.43 13.69 5.24
CA GLY A 23 2.69 13.13 4.78
C GLY A 23 3.07 13.53 3.36
N THR A 24 4.36 13.40 3.06
CA THR A 24 4.92 13.59 1.72
C THR A 24 4.61 12.39 0.83
N LEU A 25 4.61 12.61 -0.49
CA LEU A 25 4.41 11.57 -1.50
C LEU A 25 5.77 11.21 -2.13
N THR A 26 6.06 9.91 -2.19
CA THR A 26 7.15 9.37 -3.01
C THR A 26 6.56 8.30 -3.91
N HIS A 27 6.66 8.48 -5.22
CA HIS A 27 6.10 7.55 -6.20
C HIS A 27 7.19 6.94 -7.07
N TYR A 28 6.92 5.73 -7.56
CA TYR A 28 7.82 5.03 -8.47
C TYR A 28 7.17 4.94 -9.84
N TYR A 29 7.98 5.01 -10.89
CA TYR A 29 7.50 4.78 -12.26
C TYR A 29 6.80 3.41 -12.33
N PRO A 30 5.57 3.34 -12.89
CA PRO A 30 4.83 2.10 -13.01
C PRO A 30 5.63 1.03 -13.77
N GLN A 31 5.67 -0.19 -13.25
CA GLN A 31 6.30 -1.32 -13.94
C GLN A 31 5.28 -2.42 -14.14
N HIS A 32 5.24 -2.99 -15.34
CA HIS A 32 4.34 -4.09 -15.70
C HIS A 32 2.87 -3.82 -15.33
N GLY A 33 2.39 -2.60 -15.55
CA GLY A 33 1.00 -2.22 -15.24
C GLY A 33 0.68 -2.03 -13.75
N VAL A 34 1.69 -2.09 -12.87
CA VAL A 34 1.54 -1.83 -11.43
C VAL A 34 2.14 -0.47 -11.07
N TYR A 35 1.32 0.38 -10.44
CA TYR A 35 1.74 1.65 -9.89
C TYR A 35 1.93 1.53 -8.37
N VAL A 36 3.09 1.97 -7.88
CA VAL A 36 3.43 1.93 -6.46
C VAL A 36 3.83 3.32 -5.98
N TYR A 37 3.25 3.75 -4.87
CA TYR A 37 3.65 4.97 -4.19
C TYR A 37 3.56 4.82 -2.68
N PHE A 38 4.23 5.74 -2.00
CA PHE A 38 4.35 5.79 -0.56
C PHE A 38 3.88 7.15 -0.05
N ARG A 39 3.27 7.14 1.12
CA ARG A 39 2.99 8.34 1.91
C ARG A 39 3.74 8.23 3.23
N LYS A 40 4.50 9.26 3.59
CA LYS A 40 5.35 9.23 4.78
C LYS A 40 5.12 10.46 5.65
N HIS A 41 4.95 10.25 6.95
CA HIS A 41 4.97 11.32 7.95
C HIS A 41 5.71 10.83 9.20
N ASN A 42 6.91 11.37 9.45
CA ASN A 42 7.80 10.90 10.51
C ASN A 42 8.08 9.38 10.39
N LYS A 43 7.63 8.60 11.38
CA LYS A 43 7.77 7.14 11.43
C LYS A 43 6.63 6.40 10.74
N GLU A 44 5.50 7.06 10.46
CA GLU A 44 4.39 6.45 9.73
C GLU A 44 4.72 6.38 8.24
N LEU A 45 4.56 5.18 7.67
CA LEU A 45 4.80 4.92 6.27
C LEU A 45 3.69 4.03 5.72
N VAL A 46 3.00 4.52 4.69
CA VAL A 46 1.95 3.77 3.99
C VAL A 46 2.39 3.51 2.57
N MET A 47 2.33 2.26 2.15
CA MET A 47 2.55 1.82 0.77
C MET A 47 1.20 1.58 0.10
N VAL A 48 1.05 2.06 -1.13
CA VAL A 48 -0.12 1.82 -1.98
C VAL A 48 0.34 1.19 -3.29
N LEU A 49 -0.24 0.03 -3.60
CA LEU A 49 -0.02 -0.70 -4.84
C LEU A 49 -1.33 -0.73 -5.62
N ILE A 50 -1.30 -0.36 -6.90
CA ILE A 50 -2.44 -0.39 -7.79
C ILE A 50 -2.08 -1.26 -8.98
N ASN A 51 -2.73 -2.41 -9.11
CA ASN A 51 -2.58 -3.29 -10.25
C ASN A 51 -3.66 -2.95 -11.30
N ASN A 52 -3.23 -2.36 -12.42
CA ASN A 52 -4.14 -2.04 -13.52
C ASN A 52 -4.28 -3.18 -14.54
N ASN A 53 -3.59 -4.29 -14.36
CA ASN A 53 -3.77 -5.48 -15.19
C ASN A 53 -5.05 -6.22 -14.80
N THR A 54 -5.54 -7.06 -15.71
CA THR A 54 -6.62 -8.02 -15.41
C THR A 54 -6.12 -9.25 -14.66
N SER A 55 -4.83 -9.58 -14.79
CA SER A 55 -4.17 -10.68 -14.10
C SER A 55 -3.58 -10.24 -12.75
N ASP A 56 -3.43 -11.20 -11.86
CA ASP A 56 -2.68 -11.03 -10.61
C ASP A 56 -1.21 -10.68 -10.89
N THR A 57 -0.60 -9.96 -9.97
CA THR A 57 0.82 -9.58 -10.07
C THR A 57 1.50 -9.71 -8.71
N TYR A 58 2.76 -10.11 -8.74
CA TYR A 58 3.62 -10.26 -7.57
C TYR A 58 4.68 -9.17 -7.62
N VAL A 59 4.77 -8.36 -6.56
CA VAL A 59 5.64 -7.19 -6.51
C VAL A 59 6.71 -7.42 -5.45
N SER A 60 7.97 -7.49 -5.88
CA SER A 60 9.11 -7.52 -4.96
C SER A 60 9.29 -6.16 -4.30
N SER A 61 9.47 -6.15 -2.97
CA SER A 61 9.70 -4.93 -2.20
C SER A 61 11.12 -4.37 -2.37
N ASN A 62 12.06 -5.18 -2.91
CA ASN A 62 13.49 -4.86 -3.01
C ASN A 62 13.76 -3.54 -3.73
N ARG A 63 12.95 -3.18 -4.73
CA ARG A 63 13.10 -1.91 -5.47
C ARG A 63 12.83 -0.67 -4.60
N PHE A 64 12.19 -0.84 -3.45
CA PHE A 64 11.78 0.24 -2.55
C PHE A 64 12.65 0.33 -1.29
N TYR A 65 13.82 -0.33 -1.27
CA TYR A 65 14.68 -0.44 -0.08
C TYR A 65 14.97 0.90 0.61
N GLU A 66 15.18 1.98 -0.16
CA GLU A 66 15.49 3.31 0.35
C GLU A 66 14.38 3.89 1.23
N ILE A 67 13.11 3.69 0.84
CA ILE A 67 11.97 4.21 1.58
C ILE A 67 11.49 3.24 2.66
N LEU A 68 11.67 1.94 2.46
CA LEU A 68 11.31 0.91 3.43
C LEU A 68 12.21 0.94 4.67
N GLY A 69 13.51 1.24 4.52
CA GLY A 69 14.41 1.29 5.67
C GLY A 69 14.43 -0.04 6.45
N ASP A 70 14.03 0.01 7.72
CA ASP A 70 13.96 -1.14 8.63
C ASP A 70 12.59 -1.85 8.66
N LYS A 71 11.63 -1.37 7.85
CA LYS A 71 10.28 -1.94 7.77
C LYS A 71 10.33 -3.33 7.14
N THR A 72 9.75 -4.30 7.82
CA THR A 72 9.75 -5.72 7.40
C THR A 72 8.35 -6.25 7.15
N GLN A 73 7.32 -5.58 7.66
CA GLN A 73 5.95 -6.03 7.55
C GLN A 73 5.03 -4.93 7.01
N GLY A 74 3.98 -5.35 6.32
CA GLY A 74 2.89 -4.48 5.87
C GLY A 74 1.55 -5.04 6.30
N ILE A 75 0.72 -4.22 6.94
CA ILE A 75 -0.63 -4.62 7.36
C ILE A 75 -1.63 -3.99 6.39
N SER A 76 -2.41 -4.83 5.72
CA SER A 76 -3.48 -4.33 4.84
C SER A 76 -4.54 -3.58 5.65
N VAL A 77 -4.80 -2.34 5.26
CA VAL A 77 -5.67 -1.43 6.01
C VAL A 77 -7.10 -1.95 6.13
N LEU A 78 -7.62 -2.51 5.04
CA LEU A 78 -9.02 -2.93 4.93
C LEU A 78 -9.25 -4.37 5.41
N LYS A 79 -8.34 -5.29 5.07
CA LYS A 79 -8.48 -6.72 5.37
C LYS A 79 -7.74 -7.16 6.63
N LYS A 80 -6.85 -6.32 7.18
CA LYS A 80 -5.99 -6.64 8.34
C LYS A 80 -5.08 -7.86 8.15
N GLN A 81 -4.93 -8.34 6.92
CA GLN A 81 -3.94 -9.33 6.52
C GLN A 81 -2.54 -8.75 6.62
N VAL A 82 -1.60 -9.53 7.17
CA VAL A 82 -0.18 -9.21 7.29
C VAL A 82 0.57 -9.72 6.06
N TYR A 83 1.48 -8.90 5.56
CA TYR A 83 2.37 -9.18 4.45
C TYR A 83 3.81 -9.10 4.95
N ASP A 84 4.60 -10.12 4.66
CA ASP A 84 6.04 -10.15 4.87
C ASP A 84 6.71 -9.45 3.68
N LEU A 85 7.40 -8.34 3.92
CA LEU A 85 8.03 -7.56 2.85
C LEU A 85 9.27 -8.25 2.29
N ALA A 86 9.83 -9.27 2.95
CA ALA A 86 10.91 -10.07 2.37
C ALA A 86 10.41 -11.00 1.24
N LYS A 87 9.09 -11.19 1.12
CA LYS A 87 8.45 -11.98 0.07
C LYS A 87 7.77 -11.09 -0.95
N ASP A 88 7.46 -11.67 -2.11
CA ASP A 88 6.69 -10.95 -3.12
C ASP A 88 5.27 -10.66 -2.63
N ILE A 89 4.85 -9.41 -2.80
CA ILE A 89 3.54 -8.92 -2.41
C ILE A 89 2.55 -9.28 -3.53
N HIS A 90 1.59 -10.15 -3.21
CA HIS A 90 0.50 -10.49 -4.13
C HIS A 90 -0.50 -9.32 -4.23
N VAL A 91 -0.74 -8.85 -5.46
CA VAL A 91 -1.72 -7.81 -5.78
C VAL A 91 -2.67 -8.36 -6.85
N PRO A 92 -3.94 -8.64 -6.48
CA PRO A 92 -4.90 -9.16 -7.45
C PRO A 92 -5.11 -8.22 -8.64
N GLY A 93 -5.52 -8.79 -9.78
CA GLY A 93 -5.90 -8.02 -10.96
C GLY A 93 -6.99 -6.99 -10.65
N LYS A 94 -6.90 -5.79 -11.23
CA LYS A 94 -7.84 -4.68 -11.04
C LYS A 94 -8.08 -4.31 -9.57
N ALA A 95 -7.08 -4.49 -8.71
CA ALA A 95 -7.18 -4.17 -7.29
C ALA A 95 -6.18 -3.10 -6.85
N ALA A 96 -6.53 -2.45 -5.74
CA ALA A 96 -5.62 -1.61 -4.97
C ALA A 96 -5.37 -2.24 -3.61
N LEU A 97 -4.10 -2.29 -3.20
CA LEU A 97 -3.65 -2.74 -1.89
C LEU A 97 -3.03 -1.57 -1.15
N ILE A 98 -3.46 -1.35 0.09
CA ILE A 98 -2.94 -0.30 0.97
C ILE A 98 -2.36 -0.98 2.19
N LEU A 99 -1.05 -0.84 2.39
CA LEU A 99 -0.29 -1.42 3.49
C LEU A 99 0.22 -0.33 4.42
N ASP A 100 -0.07 -0.49 5.71
CA ASP A 100 0.58 0.25 6.79
C ASP A 100 1.87 -0.48 7.17
N LEU A 101 3.03 0.15 7.01
CA LEU A 101 4.33 -0.51 7.11
C LEU A 101 4.92 -0.43 8.53
N GLN A 102 5.39 -1.56 9.03
CA GLN A 102 5.86 -1.76 10.41
C GLN A 102 7.31 -2.22 10.47
#